data_AF-A0A062Y0H6-F1
#
_entry.id   AF-A0A062Y0H6-F1
#
_cell.length_a   1.000
_cell.length_b   1.000
_cell.length_c   1.000
_cell.angle_alpha   90.00
_cell.angle_beta   90.00
_cell.angle_gamma   90.00
#
_symmetry.space_group_name_H-M   'P 1'
#
loop_
_entity.id
_entity.type
_entity.pdbx_description
1 polymer ?
#
loop_
_entity_poly.entity_id
_entity_poly.type
_entity_poly.pdbx_seq_one_letter_code
_entity_poly.pdbx_strand_id
1 'polypeptide(L)'
;MLAVFASSALFGWAQEEPQYKPGENPYQDEFVLKLGEPIALYVEIDGTRFAELTITPQGNVEPGKNVKCQVVMTGARVASGRVEVLPVLLLEDQNGKSLDRLTPAPFKVRGERPFEYKDTITASGDSLAAATKVWVYLEIR
;
A
#
# COMPACT_ATOMS: atom_id res chain seq x y z
N MET A 1 -53.61 29.13 -7.95
CA MET A 1 -52.67 28.60 -6.94
C MET A 1 -51.89 27.48 -7.61
N LEU A 2 -50.78 27.80 -8.29
CA LEU A 2 -49.95 26.81 -9.00
C LEU A 2 -48.72 26.54 -8.14
N ALA A 3 -48.53 25.28 -7.74
CA ALA A 3 -47.43 24.84 -6.91
C ALA A 3 -46.11 24.85 -7.70
N VAL A 4 -45.11 25.53 -7.15
CA VAL A 4 -43.73 25.51 -7.62
C VAL A 4 -43.07 24.23 -7.08
N PHE A 5 -42.69 23.32 -7.97
CA PHE A 5 -41.84 22.18 -7.62
C PHE A 5 -40.39 22.65 -7.55
N ALA A 6 -39.88 22.84 -6.33
CA ALA A 6 -38.46 23.02 -6.09
C ALA A 6 -37.75 21.66 -6.27
N SER A 7 -37.04 21.49 -7.39
CA SER A 7 -36.15 20.34 -7.58
C SER A 7 -34.85 20.58 -6.82
N SER A 8 -34.68 19.91 -5.69
CA SER A 8 -33.42 19.84 -4.97
C SER A 8 -32.45 18.94 -5.73
N ALA A 9 -31.63 19.52 -6.61
CA ALA A 9 -30.50 18.81 -7.20
C ALA A 9 -29.46 18.56 -6.10
N LEU A 10 -29.37 17.30 -5.66
CA LEU A 10 -28.30 16.80 -4.81
C LEU A 10 -26.98 16.92 -5.57
N PHE A 11 -26.14 17.87 -5.17
CA PHE A 11 -24.73 17.91 -5.58
C PHE A 11 -24.02 16.74 -4.90
N GLY A 12 -24.02 15.60 -5.58
CA GLY A 12 -23.06 14.54 -5.30
C GLY A 12 -21.68 15.08 -5.65
N TRP A 13 -20.87 15.33 -4.63
CA TRP A 13 -19.44 15.55 -4.80
C TRP A 13 -18.87 14.24 -5.35
N ALA A 14 -18.67 14.18 -6.67
CA ALA A 14 -17.85 13.14 -7.25
C ALA A 14 -16.44 13.35 -6.68
N GLN A 15 -16.03 12.50 -5.73
CA GLN A 15 -14.62 12.44 -5.36
C GLN A 15 -13.86 12.05 -6.62
N GLU A 16 -12.94 12.92 -7.04
CA GLU A 16 -12.02 12.62 -8.13
C GLU A 16 -11.27 11.34 -7.76
N GLU A 17 -11.42 10.29 -8.59
CA GLU A 17 -10.70 9.04 -8.36
C GLU A 17 -9.19 9.32 -8.43
N PRO A 18 -8.39 8.73 -7.52
CA PRO A 18 -6.94 8.89 -7.56
C PRO A 18 -6.39 8.48 -8.93
N GLN A 19 -5.53 9.31 -9.51
CA GLN A 19 -4.89 9.01 -10.78
C GLN A 19 -3.76 7.99 -10.58
N TYR A 20 -3.93 6.79 -11.15
CA TYR A 20 -2.90 5.75 -11.12
C TYR A 20 -1.86 6.01 -12.21
N LYS A 21 -0.59 6.00 -11.83
CA LYS A 21 0.53 6.09 -12.77
C LYS A 21 0.87 4.72 -13.32
N PRO A 22 1.26 4.59 -14.60
CA PRO A 22 1.78 3.33 -15.11
C PRO A 22 3.11 2.98 -14.44
N GLY A 23 3.28 1.73 -14.03
CA GLY A 23 4.52 1.17 -13.50
C GLY A 23 4.98 -0.05 -14.32
N GLU A 24 6.29 -0.19 -14.50
CA GLU A 24 6.89 -1.37 -15.15
C GLU A 24 6.92 -2.56 -14.18
N ASN A 25 6.90 -3.79 -14.71
CA ASN A 25 7.08 -5.00 -13.92
C ASN A 25 8.50 -5.58 -14.13
N PRO A 26 9.31 -5.77 -13.07
CA PRO A 26 9.01 -5.46 -11.68
C PRO A 26 9.05 -3.96 -11.39
N TYR A 27 8.18 -3.53 -10.48
CA TYR A 27 8.09 -2.14 -10.04
C TYR A 27 8.94 -1.90 -8.80
N GLN A 28 9.54 -0.72 -8.72
CA GLN A 28 10.22 -0.23 -7.53
C GLN A 28 10.09 1.29 -7.41
N ASP A 29 9.74 1.78 -6.23
CA ASP A 29 9.77 3.21 -5.91
C ASP A 29 9.99 3.47 -4.41
N GLU A 30 10.41 4.69 -4.08
CA GLU A 30 10.69 5.16 -2.71
C GLU A 30 9.50 5.97 -2.17
N PHE A 31 9.13 5.71 -0.91
CA PHE A 31 8.08 6.46 -0.22
C PHE A 31 8.55 6.92 1.16
N VAL A 32 8.04 8.07 1.60
CA VAL A 32 8.16 8.49 3.01
C VAL A 32 7.37 7.53 3.88
N LEU A 33 8.02 6.99 4.90
CA LEU A 33 7.42 6.06 5.84
C LEU A 33 7.05 6.78 7.13
N LYS A 34 5.78 6.62 7.53
CA LYS A 34 5.32 6.87 8.90
C LYS A 34 4.55 5.63 9.36
N LEU A 35 5.05 4.98 10.39
CA LEU A 35 4.46 3.73 10.88
C LEU A 35 3.01 3.95 11.31
N GLY A 36 2.12 3.06 10.85
CA GLY A 36 0.67 3.13 11.09
C GLY A 36 -0.10 4.11 10.21
N GLU A 37 0.55 4.95 9.42
CA GLU A 37 -0.10 5.83 8.44
C GLU A 37 -0.11 5.16 7.05
N PRO A 38 -1.17 5.37 6.24
CA PRO A 38 -1.23 4.85 4.87
C PRO A 38 -0.28 5.61 3.95
N ILE A 39 0.44 4.84 3.12
CA ILE A 39 1.30 5.34 2.03
C ILE A 39 0.53 5.20 0.73
N ALA A 40 0.27 6.32 0.06
CA ALA A 40 -0.36 6.34 -1.26
C ALA A 40 0.62 5.86 -2.34
N LEU A 41 0.35 4.68 -2.90
CA LEU A 41 1.14 4.10 -3.99
C LEU A 41 0.65 4.59 -5.36
N TYR A 42 -0.67 4.56 -5.58
CA TYR A 42 -1.36 4.89 -6.84
C TYR A 42 -0.58 4.55 -8.12
N VAL A 43 -0.20 3.27 -8.23
CA VAL A 43 0.49 2.71 -9.40
C VAL A 43 -0.31 1.57 -10.00
N GLU A 44 -0.32 1.47 -11.33
CA GLU A 44 -0.88 0.35 -12.09
C GLU A 44 0.25 -0.45 -12.77
N ILE A 45 0.36 -1.74 -12.44
CA ILE A 45 1.37 -2.67 -12.97
C ILE A 45 0.64 -3.89 -13.55
N ASP A 46 0.83 -4.18 -14.83
CA ASP A 46 0.20 -5.31 -15.54
C ASP A 46 -1.31 -5.47 -15.25
N GLY A 47 -2.03 -4.34 -15.28
CA GLY A 47 -3.47 -4.26 -15.02
C GLY A 47 -3.86 -4.47 -13.55
N THR A 48 -2.92 -4.31 -12.61
CA THR A 48 -3.15 -4.35 -11.16
C THR A 48 -2.84 -2.99 -10.57
N ARG A 49 -3.86 -2.34 -10.02
CA ARG A 49 -3.78 -1.06 -9.32
C ARG A 49 -3.46 -1.29 -7.84
N PHE A 50 -2.38 -0.69 -7.37
CA PHE A 50 -1.99 -0.65 -5.96
C PHE A 50 -2.30 0.74 -5.42
N ALA A 51 -3.20 0.80 -4.44
CA ALA A 51 -3.71 2.06 -3.89
C ALA A 51 -2.87 2.49 -2.70
N GLU A 52 -2.85 1.68 -1.64
CA GLU A 52 -2.21 2.04 -0.38
C GLU A 52 -1.39 0.88 0.19
N LEU A 53 -0.36 1.24 0.95
CA LEU A 53 0.43 0.36 1.80
C LEU A 53 0.46 0.93 3.22
N THR A 54 0.21 0.11 4.23
CA THR A 54 0.38 0.48 5.63
C THR A 54 1.24 -0.55 6.34
N ILE A 55 2.20 -0.09 7.14
CA ILE A 55 3.02 -0.93 8.02
C ILE A 55 2.74 -0.50 9.46
N THR A 56 2.06 -1.36 10.23
CA THR A 56 1.61 -1.04 11.60
C THR A 56 2.28 -1.99 12.61
N PRO A 57 3.16 -1.49 13.50
CA PRO A 57 3.67 -2.27 14.62
C PRO A 57 2.54 -2.76 15.54
N GLN A 58 2.56 -4.03 15.92
CA GLN A 58 1.61 -4.67 16.83
C GLN A 58 2.17 -4.71 18.26
N GLY A 59 2.55 -3.54 18.77
CA GLY A 59 3.17 -3.38 20.08
C GLY A 59 4.12 -2.19 20.11
N ASN A 60 4.78 -1.99 21.25
CA ASN A 60 5.77 -0.93 21.40
C ASN A 60 6.99 -1.22 20.52
N VAL A 61 7.46 -0.20 19.81
CA VAL A 61 8.73 -0.24 19.09
C VAL A 61 9.85 0.03 20.10
N GLU A 62 10.55 -1.04 20.49
CA GLU A 62 11.61 -0.98 21.51
C GLU A 62 12.97 -1.40 20.91
N PRO A 63 14.06 -0.66 21.19
CA PRO A 63 15.40 -1.01 20.75
C PRO A 63 15.82 -2.43 21.15
N GLY A 64 16.52 -3.14 20.26
CA GLY A 64 17.01 -4.50 20.48
C GLY A 64 15.94 -5.59 20.56
N LYS A 65 14.65 -5.28 20.34
CA LYS A 65 13.57 -6.28 20.30
C LYS A 65 13.04 -6.46 18.88
N ASN A 66 12.54 -7.67 18.61
CA ASN A 66 11.76 -7.95 17.42
C ASN A 66 10.29 -7.57 17.65
N VAL A 67 9.70 -6.87 16.70
CA VAL A 67 8.32 -6.38 16.77
C VAL A 67 7.53 -6.96 15.61
N LYS A 68 6.35 -7.51 15.91
CA LYS A 68 5.42 -7.93 14.88
C LYS A 68 4.83 -6.71 14.20
N CYS A 69 4.75 -6.70 12.88
CA CYS A 69 4.14 -5.65 12.11
C CYS A 69 3.04 -6.23 11.22
N GLN A 70 1.87 -5.61 11.21
CA GLN A 70 0.85 -5.86 10.21
C GLN A 70 1.18 -5.04 8.97
N VAL A 71 1.33 -5.73 7.84
CA VAL A 71 1.41 -5.10 6.53
C VAL A 71 0.05 -5.23 5.86
N VAL A 72 -0.51 -4.10 5.45
CA VAL A 72 -1.78 -4.05 4.71
C VAL A 72 -1.51 -3.41 3.35
N MET A 73 -2.01 -4.02 2.28
CA MET A 73 -1.95 -3.45 0.94
C MET A 73 -3.32 -3.53 0.28
N THR A 74 -3.77 -2.42 -0.28
CA THR A 74 -5.10 -2.32 -0.92
C THR A 74 -4.95 -1.98 -2.40
N GLY A 75 -5.97 -2.32 -3.17
CA GLY A 75 -5.98 -2.04 -4.58
C GLY A 75 -7.10 -2.75 -5.31
N ALA A 76 -6.94 -2.86 -6.63
CA ALA A 76 -7.84 -3.62 -7.47
C ALA A 76 -7.09 -4.19 -8.66
N ARG A 77 -7.45 -5.41 -9.10
CA ARG A 77 -7.01 -5.87 -10.41
C ARG A 77 -8.07 -5.48 -11.42
N VAL A 78 -7.73 -4.57 -12.34
CA VAL A 78 -8.64 -4.10 -13.39
C VAL A 78 -8.65 -5.05 -14.58
N ALA A 79 -7.51 -5.70 -14.86
CA ALA A 79 -7.44 -6.74 -15.88
C ALA A 79 -8.19 -8.01 -15.44
N SER A 80 -8.59 -8.81 -16.43
CA SER A 80 -9.13 -10.15 -16.18
C SER A 80 -8.02 -11.13 -15.73
N GLY A 81 -8.43 -12.33 -15.34
CA GLY A 81 -7.52 -13.38 -14.90
C GLY A 81 -6.97 -13.19 -13.48
N ARG A 82 -6.16 -14.15 -13.02
CA ARG A 82 -5.58 -14.16 -11.68
C ARG A 82 -4.07 -14.08 -11.81
N VAL A 83 -3.44 -13.27 -10.97
CA VAL A 83 -1.97 -13.17 -10.87
C VAL A 83 -1.53 -13.35 -9.42
N GLU A 84 -0.25 -13.64 -9.24
CA GLU A 84 0.42 -13.61 -7.94
C GLU A 84 1.27 -12.36 -7.83
N VAL A 85 1.21 -11.69 -6.69
CA VAL A 85 2.02 -10.50 -6.37
C VAL A 85 3.07 -10.92 -5.37
N LEU A 86 4.34 -10.61 -5.68
CA LEU A 86 5.45 -10.71 -4.72
C LEU A 86 5.82 -9.31 -4.21
N PRO A 87 5.49 -8.98 -2.94
CA PRO A 87 5.95 -7.74 -2.32
C PRO A 87 7.29 -7.92 -1.60
N VAL A 88 8.17 -6.92 -1.71
CA VAL A 88 9.37 -6.77 -0.86
C VAL A 88 9.44 -5.31 -0.42
N LEU A 89 9.65 -5.07 0.88
CA LEU A 89 9.76 -3.72 1.44
C LEU A 89 11.14 -3.55 2.07
N LEU A 90 11.88 -2.50 1.70
CA LEU A 90 13.18 -2.19 2.30
C LEU A 90 13.05 -0.94 3.15
N LEU A 91 13.43 -1.03 4.42
CA LEU A 91 13.43 0.10 5.33
C LEU A 91 14.76 0.86 5.22
N GLU A 92 14.67 2.18 5.10
CA GLU A 92 15.84 3.06 5.06
C GLU A 92 15.69 4.23 6.05
N ASP A 93 16.83 4.67 6.60
CA ASP A 93 16.90 5.91 7.36
C ASP A 93 16.96 7.15 6.45
N GLN A 94 16.99 8.32 7.07
CA GLN A 94 17.03 9.61 6.36
C GLN A 94 18.30 9.82 5.52
N ASN A 95 19.36 9.06 5.78
CA ASN A 95 20.65 9.14 5.10
C ASN A 95 20.77 8.09 3.97
N GLY A 96 19.72 7.30 3.71
CA GLY A 96 19.75 6.21 2.74
C GLY A 96 20.49 4.96 3.23
N LYS A 97 20.68 4.81 4.54
CA LYS A 97 21.21 3.57 5.09
C LYS A 97 20.10 2.52 5.11
N SER A 98 20.36 1.37 4.50
CA SER A 98 19.49 0.19 4.60
C SER A 98 19.45 -0.34 6.03
N LEU A 99 18.24 -0.52 6.56
CA LEU A 99 17.98 -0.92 7.94
C LEU A 99 17.48 -2.36 8.03
N ASP A 100 16.43 -2.68 7.29
CA ASP A 100 15.78 -4.00 7.33
C ASP A 100 15.13 -4.34 5.99
N ARG A 101 14.96 -5.63 5.73
CA ARG A 101 14.26 -6.16 4.56
C ARG A 101 13.06 -6.97 5.00
N LEU A 102 11.89 -6.42 4.76
CA LEU A 102 10.61 -7.03 5.06
C LEU A 102 10.13 -7.84 3.84
N THR A 103 9.81 -9.11 4.07
CA THR A 103 9.35 -10.03 3.01
C THR A 103 7.96 -10.57 3.34
N PRO A 104 6.89 -9.78 3.16
CA PRO A 104 5.53 -10.31 3.27
C PRO A 104 5.32 -11.47 2.29
N ALA A 105 4.42 -12.39 2.63
CA ALA A 105 4.13 -13.53 1.77
C ALA A 105 3.60 -13.09 0.38
N PRO A 106 3.90 -13.83 -0.70
CA PRO A 106 3.22 -13.62 -1.98
C PRO A 106 1.70 -13.83 -1.84
N PHE A 107 0.91 -13.08 -2.60
CA PHE A 107 -0.55 -13.18 -2.53
C PHE A 107 -1.21 -13.14 -3.90
N LYS A 108 -2.38 -13.77 -4.02
CA LYS A 108 -3.10 -13.89 -5.29
C LYS A 108 -4.24 -12.89 -5.38
N VAL A 109 -4.22 -12.06 -6.42
CA VAL A 109 -5.30 -11.12 -6.75
C VAL A 109 -6.11 -11.68 -7.92
N ARG A 110 -7.44 -11.70 -7.77
CA ARG A 110 -8.34 -12.07 -8.87
C ARG A 110 -8.73 -10.82 -9.63
N GLY A 111 -8.93 -10.97 -10.94
CA GLY A 111 -9.32 -9.90 -11.84
C GLY A 111 -10.68 -9.30 -11.54
N GLU A 112 -10.87 -8.09 -12.08
CA GLU A 112 -12.10 -7.32 -12.10
C GLU A 112 -12.70 -7.08 -10.70
N ARG A 113 -11.85 -7.00 -9.67
CA ARG A 113 -12.31 -6.73 -8.31
C ARG A 113 -11.25 -6.05 -7.41
N PRO A 114 -11.70 -5.33 -6.38
CA PRO A 114 -10.84 -4.86 -5.30
C PRO A 114 -10.18 -6.01 -4.54
N PHE A 115 -9.05 -5.71 -3.89
CA PHE A 115 -8.40 -6.59 -2.93
C PHE A 115 -7.93 -5.82 -1.70
N GLU A 116 -7.85 -6.56 -0.61
CA GLU A 116 -7.12 -6.18 0.59
C GLU A 116 -6.22 -7.37 0.96
N TYR A 117 -4.92 -7.12 0.98
CA TYR A 117 -3.91 -8.04 1.46
C TYR A 117 -3.53 -7.66 2.88
N LYS A 118 -3.41 -8.66 3.76
CA LYS A 118 -2.98 -8.50 5.15
C LYS A 118 -2.01 -9.62 5.49
N ASP A 119 -0.86 -9.25 6.04
CA ASP A 119 0.13 -10.22 6.53
C ASP A 119 0.80 -9.70 7.79
N THR A 120 1.34 -10.61 8.60
CA THR A 120 2.07 -10.28 9.82
C THR A 120 3.51 -10.76 9.69
N ILE A 121 4.42 -9.80 9.69
CA ILE A 121 5.86 -10.01 9.59
C ILE A 121 6.54 -9.61 10.90
N THR A 122 7.81 -9.98 11.06
CA THR A 122 8.64 -9.52 12.17
C THR A 122 9.71 -8.57 11.64
N ALA A 123 9.93 -7.45 12.32
CA ALA A 123 10.99 -6.48 12.01
C ALA A 123 11.78 -6.13 13.27
N SER A 124 13.01 -5.65 13.11
CA SER A 124 13.79 -5.12 14.23
C SER A 124 13.20 -3.79 14.74
N GLY A 125 13.03 -3.67 16.06
CA GLY A 125 12.59 -2.44 16.71
C GLY A 125 13.56 -1.27 16.48
N ASP A 126 14.87 -1.53 16.40
CA ASP A 126 15.87 -0.51 16.03
C ASP A 126 15.64 0.02 14.61
N SER A 127 15.30 -0.89 13.69
CA SER A 127 15.04 -0.53 12.29
C SER A 127 13.74 0.24 12.16
N LEU A 128 12.66 -0.21 12.82
CA LEU A 128 11.38 0.49 12.84
C LEU A 128 11.50 1.90 13.44
N ALA A 129 12.28 2.06 14.51
CA ALA A 129 12.48 3.37 15.16
C ALA A 129 13.29 4.34 14.29
N ALA A 130 14.22 3.84 13.47
CA ALA A 130 15.09 4.66 12.63
C ALA A 130 14.55 4.88 11.20
N ALA A 131 13.61 4.06 10.74
CA ALA A 131 13.13 4.11 9.37
C ALA A 131 12.29 5.36 9.10
N THR A 132 12.69 6.13 8.09
CA THR A 132 11.96 7.29 7.59
C THR A 132 11.47 7.08 6.16
N LYS A 133 11.98 6.04 5.49
CA LYS A 133 11.68 5.70 4.10
C LYS A 133 11.39 4.21 3.99
N VAL A 134 10.57 3.88 3.00
CA VAL A 134 10.37 2.51 2.54
C VAL A 134 10.48 2.44 1.02
N TRP A 135 11.32 1.54 0.53
CA TRP A 135 11.30 1.14 -0.86
C TRP A 135 10.30 0.01 -1.04
N VAL A 136 9.39 0.17 -1.98
CA VAL A 136 8.35 -0.82 -2.28
C VAL A 136 8.70 -1.47 -3.60
N TYR A 137 9.01 -2.76 -3.57
CA TYR A 137 9.20 -3.60 -4.75
C TYR A 137 7.96 -4.49 -4.93
N LEU A 138 7.41 -4.51 -6.13
CA LEU A 138 6.25 -5.31 -6.52
C LEU A 138 6.53 -6.02 -7.83
N GLU A 139 6.36 -7.34 -7.83
CA GLU A 139 6.47 -8.16 -9.04
C GLU A 139 5.16 -8.91 -9.26
N ILE A 140 4.63 -8.83 -10.49
CA ILE A 140 3.44 -9.56 -10.92
C ILE A 140 3.87 -10.84 -11.66
N ARG A 141 3.32 -11.99 -11.26
CA ARG A 141 3.61 -13.33 -11.80
C ARG A 141 2.36 -14.05 -12.31
#